data_AF-A0A7K7XHZ5-F1
#
_entry.id   AF-A0A7K7XHZ5-F1
#
_cell.length_a   1.000
_cell.length_b   1.000
_cell.length_c   1.000
_cell.angle_alpha   90.00
_cell.angle_beta   90.00
_cell.angle_gamma   90.00
#
_symmetry.space_group_name_H-M   'P 1'
#
loop_
_entity.id
_entity.type
_entity.pdbx_description
1 polymer ?
#
loop_
_entity_poly.entity_id
_entity_poly.type
_entity_poly.pdbx_seq_one_letter_code
_entity_poly.pdbx_strand_id
1 'polypeptide(L)'
;SVSVFYFLYGLKGFKMLESYNLTEKHFASVQGVSLESGSFPSYVAYRLHKNAFVSQPIREIHPEGLPQAYTIILLFRLLPESPNEPFAIWQITDRDYKPQVGVVLDPASKVLSFFNKDTRGEVQTVTFDNEDVKKIFYGSFHKVHIVVTSSNVKIYIDCSEILEKPIKEAGNITTDGYEILGKLLK
;
A
#
# COMPACT_ATOMS: atom_id res chain seq x y z
N SER A 1 -6.09 -13.24 -3.82
CA SER A 1 -4.70 -13.19 -3.37
C SER A 1 -3.91 -12.18 -4.20
N VAL A 2 -2.95 -11.46 -3.63
CA VAL A 2 -2.12 -10.45 -4.34
C VAL A 2 -0.64 -10.79 -4.14
N SER A 3 0.21 -10.63 -5.16
CA SER A 3 1.67 -10.70 -4.98
C SER A 3 2.23 -9.30 -4.79
N VAL A 4 2.99 -9.04 -3.71
CA VAL A 4 3.47 -7.68 -3.41
C VAL A 4 4.93 -7.61 -2.99
N PHE A 5 5.58 -6.53 -3.41
CA PHE A 5 6.85 -6.00 -2.94
C PHE A 5 6.65 -4.56 -2.48
N TYR A 6 7.18 -4.20 -1.31
CA TYR A 6 7.07 -2.84 -0.76
C TYR A 6 8.45 -2.22 -0.61
N PHE A 7 8.57 -0.95 -1.01
CA PHE A 7 9.68 -0.08 -0.66
C PHE A 7 9.09 1.25 -0.18
N LEU A 8 9.26 1.64 1.08
CA LEU A 8 8.94 3.00 1.52
C LEU A 8 10.26 3.78 1.51
N TYR A 9 10.31 4.88 0.76
CA TYR A 9 11.51 5.71 0.68
C TYR A 9 11.31 7.02 1.46
N GLY A 10 12.00 7.12 2.60
CA GLY A 10 12.11 8.33 3.41
C GLY A 10 13.43 8.34 4.18
N LEU A 11 14.39 9.16 3.72
CA LEU A 11 15.74 9.47 4.25
C LEU A 11 16.71 8.31 4.63
N LYS A 12 16.23 7.09 4.83
CA LYS A 12 17.00 5.83 4.87
C LYS A 12 16.06 4.77 4.26
N GLY A 13 16.44 4.12 3.16
CA GLY A 13 15.58 3.14 2.49
C GLY A 13 15.16 2.03 3.46
N PHE A 14 13.90 2.04 3.88
CA PHE A 14 13.36 1.05 4.81
C PHE A 14 12.88 -0.16 4.00
N LYS A 15 13.45 -1.34 4.28
CA LYS A 15 13.04 -2.59 3.63
C LYS A 15 11.80 -3.14 4.34
N MET A 16 10.63 -2.61 3.99
CA MET A 16 9.35 -2.97 4.61
C MET A 16 9.12 -4.47 4.70
N LEU A 17 9.47 -5.23 3.65
CA LEU A 17 9.29 -6.69 3.65
C LEU A 17 9.99 -7.40 4.82
N GLU A 18 11.18 -6.93 5.22
CA GLU A 18 11.89 -7.51 6.37
C GLU A 18 11.13 -7.27 7.68
N SER A 19 10.53 -6.09 7.86
CA SER A 19 9.71 -5.79 9.05
C SER A 19 8.47 -6.69 9.15
N TYR A 20 7.91 -7.12 8.03
CA TYR A 20 6.77 -8.03 7.99
C TYR A 20 7.16 -9.53 8.05
N ASN A 21 8.44 -9.85 8.28
CA ASN A 21 9.00 -11.21 8.12
C ASN A 21 8.81 -11.81 6.71
N LEU A 22 8.54 -10.97 5.71
CA LEU A 22 8.46 -11.35 4.30
C LEU A 22 9.88 -11.45 3.72
N THR A 23 10.58 -12.48 4.16
CA THR A 23 11.92 -12.86 3.68
C THR A 23 11.90 -14.33 3.30
N GLU A 24 12.78 -14.77 2.40
CA GLU A 24 12.89 -16.19 2.01
C GLU A 24 13.05 -17.14 3.21
N LYS A 25 13.65 -16.66 4.30
CA LYS A 25 13.87 -17.44 5.52
C LYS A 25 12.67 -17.47 6.47
N HIS A 26 11.88 -16.39 6.53
CA HIS A 26 10.87 -16.21 7.58
C HIS A 26 9.41 -16.19 7.08
N PHE A 27 9.17 -16.13 5.76
CA PHE A 27 7.80 -15.99 5.22
C PHE A 27 6.85 -17.09 5.69
N ALA A 28 7.36 -18.31 5.91
CA ALA A 28 6.58 -19.47 6.34
C ALA A 28 5.98 -19.30 7.76
N SER A 29 6.52 -18.38 8.56
CA SER A 29 5.96 -18.00 9.88
C SER A 29 4.77 -17.05 9.77
N VAL A 30 4.57 -16.42 8.60
CA VAL A 30 3.50 -15.46 8.36
C VAL A 30 2.29 -16.19 7.80
N GLN A 31 1.21 -16.25 8.58
CA GLN A 31 -0.01 -16.96 8.19
C GLN A 31 -0.62 -16.35 6.92
N GLY A 32 -0.98 -17.21 5.98
CA GLY A 32 -1.59 -16.79 4.71
C GLY A 32 -0.59 -16.18 3.72
N VAL A 33 0.71 -16.45 3.87
CA VAL A 33 1.74 -16.02 2.92
C VAL A 33 2.42 -17.22 2.26
N SER A 34 2.67 -17.14 0.96
CA SER A 34 3.51 -18.11 0.23
C SER A 34 4.51 -17.40 -0.70
N LEU A 35 5.57 -18.12 -1.09
CA LEU A 35 6.50 -17.66 -2.12
C LEU A 35 5.93 -17.87 -3.51
N GLU A 36 6.26 -16.96 -4.43
CA GLU A 36 5.95 -17.01 -5.85
C GLU A 36 7.15 -16.44 -6.65
N SER A 37 7.19 -16.71 -7.96
CA SER A 37 8.14 -16.03 -8.84
C SER A 37 7.81 -14.53 -8.94
N GLY A 38 8.83 -13.68 -8.79
CA GLY A 38 8.71 -12.24 -8.94
C GLY A 38 8.69 -11.77 -10.39
N SER A 39 8.78 -10.45 -10.58
CA SER A 39 8.80 -9.83 -11.91
C SER A 39 10.07 -10.15 -12.70
N PHE A 40 11.15 -10.54 -12.02
CA PHE A 40 12.41 -10.98 -12.61
C PHE A 40 12.76 -12.38 -12.07
N PRO A 41 13.34 -13.27 -12.90
CA PRO A 41 13.57 -14.68 -12.51
C PRO A 41 14.40 -14.88 -11.23
N SER A 42 15.26 -13.92 -10.88
CA SER A 42 16.12 -13.97 -9.70
C SER A 42 15.53 -13.34 -8.44
N TYR A 43 14.29 -12.83 -8.49
CA TYR A 43 13.64 -12.16 -7.37
C TYR A 43 12.35 -12.88 -6.99
N VAL A 44 12.17 -13.14 -5.69
CA VAL A 44 11.00 -13.83 -5.15
C VAL A 44 9.89 -12.84 -4.80
N ALA A 45 8.64 -13.17 -5.10
CA ALA A 45 7.47 -12.42 -4.63
C ALA A 45 6.80 -13.14 -3.45
N TYR A 46 6.09 -12.36 -2.63
CA TYR A 46 5.25 -12.90 -1.55
C TYR A 46 3.78 -12.78 -1.95
N ARG A 47 3.11 -13.92 -2.05
CA ARG A 47 1.66 -13.99 -2.29
C ARG A 47 0.93 -13.91 -0.97
N LEU A 48 0.09 -12.89 -0.85
CA LEU A 48 -0.84 -12.70 0.25
C LEU A 48 -2.17 -13.38 -0.11
N HIS A 49 -2.53 -14.40 0.66
CA HIS A 49 -3.81 -15.10 0.53
C HIS A 49 -4.95 -14.32 1.19
N LYS A 50 -6.21 -14.69 0.92
CA LYS A 50 -7.40 -13.98 1.44
C LYS A 50 -7.47 -13.94 2.97
N ASN A 51 -6.88 -14.94 3.63
CA ASN A 51 -6.80 -15.05 5.09
C ASN A 51 -5.47 -14.51 5.66
N ALA A 52 -4.62 -13.89 4.83
CA ALA A 52 -3.38 -13.30 5.31
C ALA A 52 -3.70 -12.09 6.20
N PHE A 53 -3.04 -12.03 7.35
CA PHE A 53 -3.05 -10.86 8.20
C PHE A 53 -1.62 -10.39 8.38
N VAL A 54 -1.19 -9.51 7.48
CA VAL A 54 0.16 -8.95 7.50
C VAL A 54 0.09 -7.55 8.08
N SER A 55 0.59 -7.41 9.30
CA SER A 55 0.56 -6.16 10.04
C SER A 55 1.82 -5.96 10.88
N GLN A 56 2.18 -4.71 11.13
CA GLN A 56 3.26 -4.32 12.05
C GLN A 56 2.84 -3.11 12.89
N PRO A 57 3.27 -3.02 14.16
CA PRO A 57 3.05 -1.83 14.97
C PRO A 57 3.74 -0.60 14.33
N ILE A 58 3.02 0.51 14.20
CA ILE A 58 3.56 1.73 13.56
C ILE A 58 4.83 2.19 14.28
N ARG A 59 4.87 2.13 15.60
CA ARG A 59 6.04 2.52 16.41
C ARG A 59 7.34 1.79 16.03
N GLU A 60 7.26 0.62 15.40
CA GLU A 60 8.43 -0.19 14.99
C GLU A 60 8.94 0.22 13.60
N ILE A 61 8.08 0.84 12.78
CA ILE A 61 8.38 1.25 11.39
C ILE A 61 8.57 2.77 11.29
N HIS A 62 7.67 3.51 11.92
CA HIS A 62 7.53 4.96 11.88
C HIS A 62 7.36 5.51 13.32
N PRO A 63 8.41 5.45 14.17
CA PRO A 63 8.31 5.88 15.58
C PRO A 63 7.89 7.34 15.75
N GLU A 64 8.22 8.20 14.78
CA GLU A 64 7.88 9.63 14.76
C GLU A 64 6.62 9.94 13.93
N GLY A 65 5.91 8.91 13.45
CA GLY A 65 4.81 9.04 12.50
C GLY A 65 5.28 9.23 11.05
N LEU A 66 4.36 9.64 10.18
CA LEU A 66 4.68 9.96 8.79
C LEU A 66 5.15 11.41 8.67
N PRO A 67 6.18 11.70 7.85
CA PRO A 67 6.58 13.07 7.56
C PRO A 67 5.52 13.80 6.72
N GLN A 68 5.60 15.13 6.65
CA GLN A 68 4.65 15.95 5.87
C GLN A 68 4.69 15.65 4.36
N ALA A 69 5.82 15.14 3.85
CA ALA A 69 5.95 14.64 2.49
C ALA A 69 6.64 13.28 2.49
N TYR A 70 6.08 12.31 1.77
CA TYR A 70 6.59 10.95 1.68
C TYR A 70 6.21 10.30 0.35
N THR A 71 6.82 9.16 0.04
CA THR A 71 6.47 8.37 -1.14
C THR A 71 6.24 6.91 -0.76
N ILE A 72 5.07 6.39 -1.10
CA ILE A 72 4.75 4.97 -1.00
C ILE A 72 5.14 4.33 -2.34
N ILE A 73 6.03 3.33 -2.33
CA ILE A 73 6.38 2.57 -3.55
C ILE A 73 5.93 1.13 -3.39
N LEU A 74 5.04 0.73 -4.31
CA LEU A 74 4.46 -0.60 -4.38
C LEU A 74 4.90 -1.25 -5.70
N LEU A 75 5.34 -2.49 -5.65
CA LEU A 75 5.50 -3.32 -6.85
C LEU A 75 4.64 -4.57 -6.65
N PHE A 76 3.55 -4.68 -7.40
CA PHE A 76 2.57 -5.75 -7.18
C PHE A 76 1.97 -6.25 -8.48
N ARG A 77 1.35 -7.44 -8.41
CA ARG A 77 0.39 -7.93 -9.41
C ARG A 77 -0.86 -8.45 -8.72
N LEU A 78 -2.03 -8.16 -9.30
CA LEU A 78 -3.28 -8.78 -8.90
C LEU A 78 -3.39 -10.16 -9.56
N LEU A 79 -3.65 -11.20 -8.77
CA LEU A 79 -3.86 -12.53 -9.34
C LEU A 79 -5.33 -12.71 -9.74
N PRO A 80 -5.66 -13.66 -10.64
CA PRO A 80 -7.06 -13.96 -10.99
C PRO A 80 -7.95 -14.28 -9.79
N GLU A 81 -7.37 -14.82 -8.70
CA GLU A 81 -8.09 -15.13 -7.46
C GLU A 81 -8.10 -13.94 -6.47
N SER A 82 -7.74 -12.73 -6.91
CA SER A 82 -7.92 -11.51 -6.12
C SER A 82 -9.41 -11.29 -5.83
N PRO A 83 -9.76 -10.78 -4.63
CA PRO A 83 -11.12 -10.33 -4.37
C PRO A 83 -11.54 -9.29 -5.42
N ASN A 84 -12.80 -9.30 -5.81
CA ASN A 84 -13.36 -8.22 -6.65
C ASN A 84 -13.77 -7.02 -5.78
N GLU A 85 -13.95 -7.24 -4.48
CA GLU A 85 -14.25 -6.23 -3.48
C GLU A 85 -13.06 -5.29 -3.26
N PRO A 86 -13.30 -3.99 -2.99
CA PRO A 86 -12.25 -3.06 -2.64
C PRO A 86 -11.42 -3.51 -1.44
N PHE A 87 -10.11 -3.33 -1.52
CA PHE A 87 -9.20 -3.63 -0.42
C PHE A 87 -8.08 -2.60 -0.33
N ALA A 88 -7.66 -2.32 0.90
CA ALA A 88 -6.46 -1.55 1.15
C ALA A 88 -5.24 -2.42 0.86
N ILE A 89 -4.53 -2.14 -0.24
CA ILE A 89 -3.24 -2.78 -0.49
C ILE A 89 -2.23 -2.35 0.57
N TRP A 90 -2.36 -1.14 1.10
CA TRP A 90 -1.57 -0.60 2.19
C TRP A 90 -2.42 0.37 3.00
N GLN A 91 -2.34 0.33 4.32
CA GLN A 91 -2.92 1.36 5.17
C GLN A 91 -2.24 1.43 6.53
N ILE A 92 -2.45 2.56 7.20
CA ILE A 92 -2.20 2.75 8.61
C ILE A 92 -3.54 2.93 9.33
N THR A 93 -3.64 2.33 10.51
CA THR A 93 -4.80 2.38 11.40
C THR A 93 -4.41 2.87 12.79
N ASP A 94 -5.36 3.34 13.60
CA ASP A 94 -5.13 3.50 15.04
C ASP A 94 -5.21 2.16 15.79
N ARG A 95 -5.04 2.19 17.12
CA ARG A 95 -5.16 1.00 17.99
C ARG A 95 -6.50 0.27 17.90
N ASP A 96 -7.57 0.96 17.48
CA ASP A 96 -8.92 0.39 17.32
C ASP A 96 -9.14 -0.12 15.89
N TYR A 97 -8.09 -0.21 15.07
CA TYR A 97 -8.13 -0.57 13.65
C TYR A 97 -8.93 0.38 12.76
N LYS A 98 -9.16 1.62 13.19
CA LYS A 98 -9.81 2.64 12.35
C LYS A 98 -8.79 3.22 11.37
N PRO A 99 -9.10 3.28 10.06
CA PRO A 99 -8.16 3.82 9.07
C PRO A 99 -7.76 5.27 9.34
N GLN A 100 -6.47 5.56 9.13
CA GLN A 100 -5.88 6.91 9.25
C GLN A 100 -5.41 7.42 7.88
N VAL A 101 -4.74 6.56 7.12
CA VAL A 101 -4.23 6.84 5.77
C VAL A 101 -4.05 5.51 5.01
N GLY A 102 -4.21 5.51 3.70
CA GLY A 102 -4.03 4.28 2.93
C GLY A 102 -4.18 4.41 1.43
N VAL A 103 -3.83 3.32 0.75
CA VAL A 103 -4.00 3.10 -0.68
C VAL A 103 -4.95 1.93 -0.88
N VAL A 104 -6.01 2.16 -1.63
CA VAL A 104 -7.09 1.21 -1.91
C VAL A 104 -7.09 0.88 -3.39
N LEU A 105 -7.24 -0.40 -3.70
CA LEU A 105 -7.53 -0.89 -5.04
C LEU A 105 -8.96 -1.40 -5.04
N ASP A 106 -9.74 -0.98 -6.04
CA ASP A 106 -11.05 -1.55 -6.35
C ASP A 106 -10.97 -2.24 -7.71
N PRO A 107 -10.85 -3.58 -7.74
CA PRO A 107 -10.75 -4.34 -8.99
C PRO A 107 -12.01 -4.31 -9.84
N ALA A 108 -13.20 -4.18 -9.24
CA ALA A 108 -14.46 -4.17 -9.97
C ALA A 108 -14.59 -2.89 -10.81
N SER A 109 -14.31 -1.73 -10.22
CA SER A 109 -14.34 -0.43 -10.90
C SER A 109 -13.00 -0.05 -11.56
N LYS A 110 -11.93 -0.81 -11.28
CA LYS A 110 -10.55 -0.61 -11.75
C LYS A 110 -10.00 0.77 -11.37
N VAL A 111 -10.17 1.16 -10.11
CA VAL A 111 -9.68 2.44 -9.60
C VAL A 111 -8.68 2.25 -8.46
N LEU A 112 -7.69 3.14 -8.42
CA LEU A 112 -6.76 3.29 -7.31
C LEU A 112 -7.17 4.53 -6.52
N SER A 113 -7.33 4.41 -5.21
CA SER A 113 -7.64 5.56 -4.35
C SER A 113 -6.59 5.73 -3.27
N PHE A 114 -6.21 6.97 -2.99
CA PHE A 114 -5.47 7.35 -1.79
C PHE A 114 -6.41 8.08 -0.85
N PHE A 115 -6.37 7.75 0.43
CA PHE A 115 -7.13 8.47 1.46
C PHE A 115 -6.21 8.84 2.63
N ASN A 116 -6.52 9.96 3.29
CA ASN A 116 -5.89 10.38 4.53
C ASN A 116 -6.87 11.19 5.39
N LYS A 117 -6.52 11.42 6.65
CA LYS A 117 -7.19 12.44 7.48
C LYS A 117 -6.51 13.79 7.33
N ASP A 118 -7.32 14.84 7.18
CA ASP A 118 -6.83 16.22 7.21
C ASP A 118 -6.53 16.68 8.65
N THR A 119 -6.02 17.90 8.82
CA THR A 119 -5.70 18.49 10.14
C THR A 119 -6.90 18.62 11.09
N ARG A 120 -8.13 18.46 10.60
CA ARG A 120 -9.37 18.47 11.40
C ARG A 120 -9.82 17.05 11.77
N GLY A 121 -9.12 16.03 11.29
CA GLY A 121 -9.47 14.61 11.46
C GLY A 121 -10.47 14.10 10.42
N GLU A 122 -10.86 14.92 9.44
CA GLU A 122 -11.82 14.53 8.40
C GLU A 122 -11.16 13.69 7.32
N VAL A 123 -11.82 12.61 6.91
CA VAL A 123 -11.31 11.76 5.83
C VAL A 123 -11.49 12.46 4.48
N GLN A 124 -10.43 12.48 3.70
CA GLN A 124 -10.45 12.86 2.29
C GLN A 124 -9.92 11.72 1.44
N THR A 125 -10.46 11.61 0.23
CA THR A 125 -10.10 10.56 -0.73
C THR A 125 -9.87 11.17 -2.10
N VAL A 126 -8.78 10.78 -2.75
CA VAL A 126 -8.51 11.05 -4.16
C VAL A 126 -8.49 9.74 -4.92
N THR A 127 -9.29 9.66 -5.99
CA THR A 127 -9.43 8.47 -6.83
C THR A 127 -8.78 8.69 -8.18
N PHE A 128 -8.07 7.70 -8.70
CA PHE A 128 -7.44 7.68 -10.01
C PHE A 128 -8.05 6.55 -10.84
N ASP A 129 -8.57 6.87 -12.01
CA ASP A 129 -9.44 6.00 -12.83
C ASP A 129 -9.17 6.10 -14.34
N ASN A 130 -8.05 6.74 -14.73
CA ASN A 130 -7.65 6.86 -16.13
C ASN A 130 -7.16 5.52 -16.72
N GLU A 131 -7.06 5.46 -18.05
CA GLU A 131 -6.72 4.21 -18.75
C GLU A 131 -5.37 3.61 -18.32
N ASP A 132 -4.38 4.42 -17.98
CA ASP A 132 -3.09 3.90 -17.47
C ASP A 132 -3.22 3.28 -16.09
N VAL A 133 -4.12 3.77 -15.23
CA VAL A 133 -4.41 3.14 -13.92
C VAL A 133 -5.10 1.81 -14.13
N LYS A 134 -6.05 1.71 -15.06
CA LYS A 134 -6.77 0.45 -15.33
C LYS A 134 -5.81 -0.70 -15.70
N LYS A 135 -4.63 -0.39 -16.25
CA LYS A 135 -3.61 -1.38 -16.61
C LYS A 135 -3.15 -2.22 -15.42
N ILE A 136 -3.10 -1.65 -14.21
CA ILE A 136 -2.61 -2.34 -13.01
C ILE A 136 -3.51 -3.51 -12.56
N PHE A 137 -4.71 -3.62 -13.14
CA PHE A 137 -5.72 -4.62 -12.81
C PHE A 137 -5.69 -5.85 -13.74
N TYR A 138 -4.79 -5.92 -14.74
CA TYR A 138 -4.75 -7.01 -15.73
C TYR A 138 -3.66 -8.07 -15.48
N GLY A 139 -3.20 -8.22 -14.23
CA GLY A 139 -2.41 -9.38 -13.80
C GLY A 139 -0.90 -9.32 -14.02
N SER A 140 -0.40 -8.31 -14.71
CA SER A 140 1.03 -8.01 -14.80
C SER A 140 1.56 -7.39 -13.52
N PHE A 141 2.88 -7.48 -13.31
CA PHE A 141 3.54 -6.68 -12.27
C PHE A 141 3.59 -5.22 -12.69
N HIS A 142 3.22 -4.33 -11.77
CA HIS A 142 3.29 -2.89 -11.95
C HIS A 142 3.98 -2.24 -10.75
N LYS A 143 4.84 -1.26 -11.04
CA LYS A 143 5.47 -0.41 -10.03
C LYS A 143 4.67 0.87 -9.89
N VAL A 144 4.00 1.05 -8.76
CA VAL A 144 3.19 2.23 -8.44
C VAL A 144 3.88 3.05 -7.38
N HIS A 145 4.14 4.33 -7.66
CA HIS A 145 4.58 5.30 -6.67
C HIS A 145 3.42 6.23 -6.34
N ILE A 146 3.18 6.48 -5.05
CA ILE A 146 2.24 7.49 -4.56
C ILE A 146 3.06 8.53 -3.80
N VAL A 147 3.30 9.67 -4.44
CA VAL A 147 4.04 10.80 -3.89
C VAL A 147 3.05 11.73 -3.21
N VAL A 148 3.17 11.87 -1.89
CA VAL A 148 2.30 12.69 -1.06
C VAL A 148 3.07 13.91 -0.60
N THR A 149 2.51 15.09 -0.83
CA THR A 149 3.00 16.38 -0.32
C THR A 149 1.96 17.00 0.61
N SER A 150 2.22 18.18 1.16
CA SER A 150 1.27 18.90 2.01
C SER A 150 -0.03 19.29 1.30
N SER A 151 -0.03 19.38 -0.04
CA SER A 151 -1.16 19.89 -0.82
C SER A 151 -1.58 19.01 -1.98
N ASN A 152 -0.81 17.97 -2.31
CA ASN A 152 -1.02 17.17 -3.52
C ASN A 152 -0.69 15.70 -3.31
N VAL A 153 -1.35 14.85 -4.09
CA VAL A 153 -0.99 13.45 -4.29
C VAL A 153 -0.74 13.24 -5.77
N LYS A 154 0.44 12.71 -6.10
CA LYS A 154 0.85 12.39 -7.45
C LYS A 154 1.14 10.90 -7.56
N ILE A 155 0.69 10.28 -8.65
CA ILE A 155 0.97 8.87 -8.91
C ILE A 155 1.87 8.67 -10.13
N TYR A 156 2.79 7.71 -10.00
CA TYR A 156 3.57 7.17 -11.11
C TYR A 156 3.27 5.70 -11.28
N ILE A 157 3.12 5.23 -12.51
CA ILE A 157 2.97 3.80 -12.84
C ILE A 157 4.06 3.45 -13.84
N ASP A 158 4.83 2.40 -13.52
CA ASP A 158 5.94 1.90 -14.34
C ASP A 158 6.90 3.03 -14.77
N CYS A 159 7.22 3.90 -13.79
CA CYS A 159 8.11 5.06 -13.91
C CYS A 159 7.59 6.22 -14.77
N SER A 160 6.33 6.18 -15.20
CA SER A 160 5.67 7.27 -15.92
C SER A 160 4.76 8.06 -14.99
N GLU A 161 4.83 9.39 -15.03
CA GLU A 161 3.90 10.27 -14.30
C GLU A 161 2.51 10.13 -14.92
N ILE A 162 1.50 9.88 -14.07
CA ILE A 162 0.14 9.61 -14.55
C ILE A 162 -0.77 10.79 -14.27
N LEU A 163 -0.88 11.20 -12.99
CA LEU A 163 -1.77 12.28 -12.59
C LEU A 163 -1.38 12.84 -11.22
N GLU A 164 -1.70 14.11 -11.01
CA GLU A 164 -1.60 14.81 -9.74
C GLU A 164 -2.97 15.37 -9.35
N LYS A 165 -3.37 15.17 -8.09
CA LYS A 165 -4.62 15.68 -7.53
C LYS A 165 -4.36 16.45 -6.24
N PRO A 166 -5.09 17.56 -5.98
CA PRO A 166 -4.93 18.31 -4.74
C PRO A 166 -5.51 17.53 -3.55
N ILE A 167 -4.91 17.71 -2.39
CA ILE A 167 -5.41 17.27 -1.08
C ILE A 167 -5.28 18.42 -0.07
N LYS A 168 -6.06 18.35 1.00
CA LYS A 168 -5.85 19.19 2.18
C LYS A 168 -4.65 18.67 2.97
N GLU A 169 -4.00 19.56 3.70
CA GLU A 169 -2.89 19.21 4.59
C GLU A 169 -3.28 18.05 5.52
N ALA A 170 -2.42 17.04 5.56
CA ALA A 170 -2.62 15.86 6.38
C ALA A 170 -2.43 16.19 7.87
N GLY A 171 -3.30 15.64 8.71
CA GLY A 171 -3.07 15.60 10.14
C GLY A 171 -2.01 14.57 10.52
N ASN A 172 -1.46 14.68 11.73
CA ASN A 172 -0.56 13.66 12.26
C ASN A 172 -1.32 12.33 12.49
N ILE A 173 -0.69 11.22 12.12
CA ILE A 173 -1.19 9.89 12.45
C ILE A 173 -0.87 9.53 13.90
N THR A 174 -1.66 8.64 14.49
CA THR A 174 -1.35 8.02 15.78
C THR A 174 -0.25 6.98 15.61
N THR A 175 0.70 6.88 16.56
CA THR A 175 1.81 5.92 16.52
C THR A 175 1.55 4.63 17.31
N ASP A 176 0.39 4.51 17.96
CA ASP A 176 -0.04 3.35 18.77
C ASP A 176 -0.84 2.29 17.99
N GLY A 177 -1.04 2.52 16.69
CA GLY A 177 -1.79 1.61 15.82
C GLY A 177 -0.91 0.70 14.95
N TYR A 178 -1.48 0.28 13.83
CA TYR A 178 -0.88 -0.73 12.96
C TYR A 178 -0.83 -0.29 11.51
N GLU A 179 0.27 -0.62 10.85
CA GLU A 179 0.35 -0.67 9.40
C GLU A 179 -0.05 -2.06 8.91
N ILE A 180 -0.94 -2.13 7.92
CA ILE A 180 -1.61 -3.37 7.49
C ILE A 180 -1.61 -3.47 5.97
N LEU A 181 -1.36 -4.67 5.46
CA LEU A 181 -1.36 -4.98 4.03
C LEU A 181 -2.55 -5.86 3.65
N GLY A 182 -3.18 -5.57 2.50
CA GLY A 182 -4.18 -6.43 1.88
C GLY A 182 -5.51 -6.59 2.62
N LYS A 183 -5.90 -5.62 3.47
CA LYS A 183 -7.15 -5.69 4.24
C LYS A 183 -8.36 -5.35 3.35
N LEU A 184 -9.34 -6.25 3.29
CA LEU A 184 -10.63 -5.97 2.67
C LEU A 184 -11.34 -4.80 3.36
N LEU A 185 -11.95 -3.92 2.56
CA LEU A 185 -12.90 -2.94 3.07
C LEU A 185 -14.24 -3.64 3.27
N LYS A 186 -14.82 -3.52 4.46
CA LYS A 186 -16.15 -4.02 4.77
C LYS A 186 -17.17 -2.91 4.63
#